data_AF-A0A660ZRL2-F1
#
_entry.id   AF-A0A660ZRL2-F1
#
_cell.length_a   1.000
_cell.length_b   1.000
_cell.length_c   1.000
_cell.angle_alpha   90.00
_cell.angle_beta   90.00
_cell.angle_gamma   90.00
#
_symmetry.space_group_name_H-M   'P 1'
#
loop_
_entity.id
_entity.type
_entity.pdbx_description
1 polymer ?
#
loop_
_entity_poly.entity_id
_entity_poly.type
_entity_poly.pdbx_seq_one_letter_code
_entity_poly.pdbx_strand_id
1 'polypeptide(L)'
;MKNLRRILVANRGEIAVRIIRAARQLGLETVAVVSEADRSSMAAAMADQVVEIGPAEASHSYLDMDRIIDAARQTGADAIHPGYGFLAENAEFARRVEAAGLVFVGPDAEVIETMGVKTTARERMQAANVAVVPGARLDEGADDAALLATAETVGYPLLVKASSGGGGKGMRAVEAADALVAAVQAARREAATAFGDDTVYLERMLVGPRHVEVQILADSHGNVVHLGERDCSIQRRHQKVVEEAPAPGLDDELRARIHAAALVAARAVGYRGAG
;
A
#
# COMPACT_ATOMS: atom_id res chain seq x y z
N MET A 1 -17.77 0.42 -21.32
CA MET A 1 -17.55 -0.07 -19.93
C MET A 1 -18.56 -1.17 -19.65
N LYS A 2 -18.14 -2.26 -19.00
CA LYS A 2 -19.06 -3.32 -18.56
C LYS A 2 -20.06 -2.68 -17.58
N ASN A 3 -21.37 -2.82 -17.83
CA ASN A 3 -22.36 -2.36 -16.84
C ASN A 3 -22.22 -3.26 -15.62
N LEU A 4 -21.67 -2.69 -14.52
CA LEU A 4 -21.59 -3.38 -13.25
C LEU A 4 -23.01 -3.52 -12.68
N ARG A 5 -23.39 -4.73 -12.32
CA ARG A 5 -24.66 -5.03 -11.65
C ARG A 5 -24.41 -5.65 -10.29
N ARG A 6 -23.34 -6.44 -10.16
CA ARG A 6 -23.00 -7.15 -8.93
C ARG A 6 -21.53 -6.97 -8.57
N ILE A 7 -21.26 -6.71 -7.30
CA ILE A 7 -19.91 -6.53 -6.77
C ILE A 7 -19.66 -7.48 -5.60
N LEU A 8 -18.55 -8.19 -5.64
CA LEU A 8 -18.05 -8.98 -4.53
C LEU A 8 -17.06 -8.16 -3.72
N VAL A 9 -17.21 -8.18 -2.40
CA VAL A 9 -16.32 -7.50 -1.46
C VAL A 9 -15.35 -8.51 -0.87
N ALA A 10 -14.11 -8.50 -1.33
CA ALA A 10 -13.04 -9.41 -0.91
C ALA A 10 -12.35 -8.90 0.37
N ASN A 11 -13.14 -8.61 1.41
CA ASN A 11 -12.66 -8.12 2.69
C ASN A 11 -13.71 -8.38 3.79
N ARG A 12 -13.41 -8.00 5.03
CA ARG A 12 -14.28 -8.19 6.20
C ARG A 12 -14.38 -6.93 7.07
N GLY A 13 -15.21 -6.99 8.10
CA GLY A 13 -15.30 -5.93 9.10
C GLY A 13 -15.87 -4.62 8.54
N GLU A 14 -15.35 -3.49 9.01
CA GLU A 14 -15.92 -2.18 8.71
C GLU A 14 -15.79 -1.79 7.24
N ILE A 15 -14.66 -2.10 6.60
CA ILE A 15 -14.42 -1.74 5.20
C ILE A 15 -15.38 -2.48 4.27
N ALA A 16 -15.71 -3.72 4.59
CA ALA A 16 -16.71 -4.47 3.83
C ALA A 16 -18.09 -3.82 3.95
N VAL A 17 -18.48 -3.41 5.16
CA VAL A 17 -19.72 -2.65 5.39
C VAL A 17 -19.73 -1.32 4.61
N ARG A 18 -18.62 -0.59 4.61
CA ARG A 18 -18.46 0.69 3.89
C ARG A 18 -18.64 0.52 2.38
N ILE A 19 -18.10 -0.55 1.81
CA ILE A 19 -18.21 -0.86 0.38
C ILE A 19 -19.63 -1.29 0.03
N ILE A 20 -20.25 -2.19 0.82
CA ILE A 20 -21.63 -2.64 0.63
C ILE A 20 -22.60 -1.44 0.63
N ARG A 21 -22.43 -0.49 1.55
CA ARG A 21 -23.24 0.74 1.59
C ARG A 21 -23.14 1.55 0.30
N ALA A 22 -21.93 1.79 -0.20
CA ALA A 22 -21.74 2.54 -1.44
C ALA A 22 -22.29 1.78 -2.66
N ALA A 23 -22.06 0.47 -2.74
CA ALA A 23 -22.58 -0.36 -3.82
C ALA A 23 -24.12 -0.32 -3.87
N ARG A 24 -24.79 -0.45 -2.71
CA ARG A 24 -26.25 -0.36 -2.63
C ARG A 24 -26.79 1.03 -3.01
N GLN A 25 -26.09 2.11 -2.63
CA GLN A 25 -26.44 3.47 -3.07
C GLN A 25 -26.35 3.65 -4.59
N LEU A 26 -25.47 2.90 -5.25
CA LEU A 26 -25.31 2.87 -6.71
C LEU A 26 -26.23 1.85 -7.39
N GLY A 27 -27.09 1.15 -6.64
CA GLY A 27 -28.01 0.14 -7.18
C GLY A 27 -27.34 -1.18 -7.58
N LEU A 28 -26.14 -1.45 -7.07
CA LEU A 28 -25.44 -2.72 -7.28
C LEU A 28 -25.87 -3.77 -6.25
N GLU A 29 -26.01 -5.00 -6.70
CA GLU A 29 -26.13 -6.16 -5.82
C GLU A 29 -24.78 -6.50 -5.19
N THR A 30 -24.80 -6.90 -3.92
CA THR A 30 -23.61 -7.06 -3.10
C THR A 30 -23.41 -8.48 -2.64
N VAL A 31 -22.18 -8.97 -2.79
CA VAL A 31 -21.74 -10.27 -2.29
C VAL A 31 -20.67 -10.07 -1.23
N ALA A 32 -20.90 -10.55 -0.01
CA ALA A 32 -19.87 -10.62 1.03
C ALA A 32 -19.23 -12.00 1.04
N VAL A 33 -17.89 -12.06 1.07
CA VAL A 33 -17.19 -13.30 1.44
C VAL A 33 -16.97 -13.34 2.94
N VAL A 34 -17.10 -14.51 3.54
CA VAL A 34 -16.90 -14.71 4.97
C VAL A 34 -16.04 -15.94 5.25
N SER A 35 -15.19 -15.85 6.25
CA SER A 35 -14.66 -17.05 6.92
C SER A 35 -15.76 -17.70 7.77
N GLU A 36 -15.54 -18.94 8.21
CA GLU A 36 -16.40 -19.64 9.15
C GLU A 36 -16.68 -18.80 10.42
N ALA A 37 -15.66 -18.08 10.90
CA ALA A 37 -15.77 -17.22 12.08
C ALA A 37 -16.56 -15.91 11.82
N ASP A 38 -16.70 -15.50 10.56
CA ASP A 38 -17.32 -14.22 10.19
C ASP A 38 -18.75 -14.35 9.64
N ARG A 39 -19.34 -15.55 9.69
CA ARG A 39 -20.70 -15.82 9.18
C ARG A 39 -21.77 -14.89 9.74
N SER A 40 -21.63 -14.48 11.00
CA SER A 40 -22.55 -13.59 11.71
C SER A 40 -22.08 -12.12 11.73
N SER A 41 -21.09 -11.76 10.90
CA SER A 41 -20.58 -10.40 10.82
C SER A 41 -21.62 -9.43 10.26
N MET A 42 -21.46 -8.14 10.59
CA MET A 42 -22.30 -7.08 10.05
C MET A 42 -22.27 -7.04 8.51
N ALA A 43 -21.11 -7.28 7.90
CA ALA A 43 -20.99 -7.33 6.45
C ALA A 43 -21.85 -8.46 5.84
N ALA A 44 -21.84 -9.64 6.47
CA ALA A 44 -22.67 -10.76 6.05
C ALA A 44 -24.17 -10.45 6.15
N ALA A 45 -24.60 -9.82 7.25
CA ALA A 45 -26.00 -9.43 7.44
C ALA A 45 -26.47 -8.32 6.49
N MET A 46 -25.55 -7.52 5.95
CA MET A 46 -25.85 -6.38 5.09
C MET A 46 -25.82 -6.69 3.59
N ALA A 47 -25.09 -7.73 3.17
CA ALA A 47 -24.96 -8.09 1.77
C ALA A 47 -26.21 -8.82 1.25
N ASP A 48 -26.44 -8.75 -0.06
CA ASP A 48 -27.56 -9.46 -0.71
C ASP A 48 -27.29 -10.96 -0.83
N GLN A 49 -26.00 -11.34 -0.96
CA GLN A 49 -25.54 -12.72 -0.91
C GLN A 49 -24.28 -12.86 -0.04
N VAL A 50 -24.11 -14.04 0.55
CA VAL A 50 -22.95 -14.37 1.38
C VAL A 50 -22.36 -15.69 0.91
N VAL A 51 -21.04 -15.72 0.71
CA VAL A 51 -20.30 -16.93 0.34
C VAL A 51 -19.25 -17.22 1.41
N GLU A 52 -19.28 -18.43 1.95
CA GLU A 52 -18.22 -18.89 2.83
C GLU A 52 -16.98 -19.30 2.02
N ILE A 53 -15.84 -18.73 2.38
CA ILE A 53 -14.56 -18.94 1.68
C ILE A 53 -13.55 -19.71 2.52
N GLY A 54 -13.94 -20.32 3.64
CA GLY A 54 -13.06 -21.22 4.39
C GLY A 54 -13.02 -21.01 5.90
N PRO A 55 -12.06 -21.66 6.59
CA PRO A 55 -11.93 -21.58 8.04
C PRO A 55 -11.50 -20.17 8.50
N ALA A 56 -11.48 -19.96 9.81
CA ALA A 56 -11.19 -18.67 10.43
C ALA A 56 -9.80 -18.08 10.08
N GLU A 57 -8.82 -18.92 9.74
CA GLU A 57 -7.46 -18.49 9.42
C GLU A 57 -7.43 -17.76 8.07
N ALA A 58 -6.87 -16.55 8.05
CA ALA A 58 -6.86 -15.71 6.85
C ALA A 58 -6.09 -16.33 5.67
N SER A 59 -5.00 -17.05 5.95
CA SER A 59 -4.18 -17.79 4.96
C SER A 59 -5.00 -18.82 4.19
N HIS A 60 -6.05 -19.36 4.81
CA HIS A 60 -6.95 -20.37 4.25
C HIS A 60 -8.33 -19.80 3.87
N SER A 61 -8.50 -18.47 3.92
CA SER A 61 -9.74 -17.77 3.60
C SER A 61 -9.48 -16.46 2.84
N TYR A 62 -9.36 -15.31 3.53
CA TYR A 62 -9.26 -13.98 2.91
C TYR A 62 -7.98 -13.74 2.08
N LEU A 63 -6.95 -14.58 2.24
CA LEU A 63 -5.72 -14.55 1.44
C LEU A 63 -5.69 -15.64 0.35
N ASP A 64 -6.73 -16.48 0.28
CA ASP A 64 -6.87 -17.51 -0.76
C ASP A 64 -7.53 -16.90 -2.01
N MET A 65 -6.69 -16.54 -2.98
CA MET A 65 -7.12 -15.89 -4.23
C MET A 65 -8.09 -16.76 -5.04
N ASP A 66 -7.88 -18.08 -5.06
CA ASP A 66 -8.70 -19.01 -5.85
C ASP A 66 -10.13 -19.04 -5.31
N ARG A 67 -10.27 -19.17 -3.99
CA ARG A 67 -11.58 -19.18 -3.34
C ARG A 67 -12.36 -17.89 -3.57
N ILE A 68 -11.69 -16.74 -3.52
CA ILE A 68 -12.34 -15.45 -3.75
C ILE A 68 -12.80 -15.31 -5.20
N ILE A 69 -11.96 -15.68 -6.17
CA ILE A 69 -12.30 -15.64 -7.60
C ILE A 69 -13.44 -16.64 -7.91
N ASP A 70 -13.41 -17.83 -7.32
CA ASP A 70 -14.47 -18.82 -7.48
C ASP A 70 -15.78 -18.36 -6.84
N ALA A 71 -15.75 -17.71 -5.67
CA ALA A 71 -16.92 -17.09 -5.07
C ALA A 71 -17.51 -16.01 -5.99
N ALA A 72 -16.68 -15.17 -6.62
CA ALA A 72 -17.12 -14.16 -7.57
C ALA A 72 -17.77 -14.79 -8.82
N ARG A 73 -17.21 -15.89 -9.33
CA ARG A 73 -17.77 -16.62 -10.47
C ARG A 73 -19.09 -17.30 -10.15
N GLN A 74 -19.17 -18.02 -9.03
CA GLN A 74 -20.38 -18.73 -8.60
C GLN A 74 -21.55 -17.77 -8.37
N THR A 75 -21.24 -16.60 -7.82
CA THR A 75 -22.24 -15.55 -7.60
C THR A 75 -22.39 -14.64 -8.80
N GLY A 76 -21.72 -14.86 -9.93
CA GLY A 76 -21.84 -14.00 -11.12
C GLY A 76 -21.55 -12.52 -10.86
N ALA A 77 -20.61 -12.21 -9.97
CA ALA A 77 -20.15 -10.84 -9.75
C ALA A 77 -19.47 -10.29 -11.01
N ASP A 78 -19.59 -8.99 -11.25
CA ASP A 78 -18.93 -8.29 -12.36
C ASP A 78 -17.59 -7.69 -11.93
N ALA A 79 -17.44 -7.40 -10.63
CA ALA A 79 -16.28 -6.73 -10.05
C ALA A 79 -15.94 -7.29 -8.66
N ILE A 80 -14.68 -7.15 -8.27
CA ILE A 80 -14.19 -7.42 -6.93
C ILE A 80 -13.61 -6.12 -6.35
N HIS A 81 -14.10 -5.73 -5.18
CA HIS A 81 -13.50 -4.65 -4.39
C HIS A 81 -12.71 -5.23 -3.22
N PRO A 82 -11.39 -4.99 -3.13
CA PRO A 82 -10.55 -5.65 -2.13
C PRO A 82 -10.48 -4.93 -0.78
N GLY A 83 -11.16 -3.77 -0.62
CA GLY A 83 -10.98 -2.91 0.56
C GLY A 83 -9.54 -2.47 0.76
N TYR A 84 -9.04 -2.56 1.99
CA TYR A 84 -7.63 -2.34 2.35
C TYR A 84 -7.08 -3.55 3.11
N GLY A 85 -5.76 -3.72 3.14
CA GLY A 85 -5.14 -4.94 3.68
C GLY A 85 -5.47 -6.19 2.85
N PHE A 86 -5.24 -7.37 3.42
CA PHE A 86 -5.37 -8.66 2.71
C PHE A 86 -4.75 -8.64 1.31
N LEU A 87 -5.56 -8.72 0.26
CA LEU A 87 -5.14 -8.80 -1.14
C LEU A 87 -5.25 -7.45 -1.88
N ALA A 88 -5.56 -6.35 -1.20
CA ALA A 88 -5.79 -5.04 -1.84
C ALA A 88 -4.57 -4.48 -2.59
N GLU A 89 -3.37 -4.75 -2.09
CA GLU A 89 -2.10 -4.34 -2.70
C GLU A 89 -1.34 -5.55 -3.28
N ASN A 90 -2.06 -6.63 -3.61
CA ASN A 90 -1.45 -7.81 -4.21
C ASN A 90 -1.62 -7.76 -5.74
N ALA A 91 -0.51 -7.47 -6.45
CA ALA A 91 -0.50 -7.35 -7.91
C ALA A 91 -0.94 -8.64 -8.62
N GLU A 92 -0.57 -9.81 -8.07
CA GLU A 92 -0.96 -11.09 -8.65
C GLU A 92 -2.47 -11.32 -8.52
N PHE A 93 -3.06 -10.99 -7.38
CA PHE A 93 -4.51 -11.06 -7.23
C PHE A 93 -5.23 -10.17 -8.23
N ALA A 94 -4.79 -8.91 -8.40
CA ALA A 94 -5.36 -8.01 -9.41
C ALA A 94 -5.29 -8.60 -10.84
N ARG A 95 -4.13 -9.15 -11.24
CA ARG A 95 -3.97 -9.85 -12.54
C ARG A 95 -4.94 -11.02 -12.70
N ARG A 96 -5.07 -11.85 -11.67
CA ARG A 96 -5.94 -13.04 -11.72
C ARG A 96 -7.43 -12.68 -11.77
N VAL A 97 -7.83 -11.61 -11.09
CA VAL A 97 -9.20 -11.07 -11.17
C VAL A 97 -9.51 -10.61 -12.60
N GLU A 98 -8.62 -9.82 -13.20
CA GLU A 98 -8.79 -9.34 -14.58
C GLU A 98 -8.75 -10.48 -15.61
N ALA A 99 -7.84 -11.45 -15.45
CA ALA A 99 -7.76 -12.65 -16.28
C ALA A 99 -9.01 -13.54 -16.16
N ALA A 100 -9.72 -13.49 -15.02
CA ALA A 100 -11.02 -14.14 -14.84
C ALA A 100 -12.19 -13.36 -15.49
N GLY A 101 -11.93 -12.23 -16.15
CA GLY A 101 -12.93 -11.40 -16.81
C GLY A 101 -13.73 -10.50 -15.85
N LEU A 102 -13.25 -10.32 -14.62
CA LEU A 102 -13.83 -9.48 -13.57
C LEU A 102 -13.11 -8.14 -13.52
N VAL A 103 -13.81 -7.10 -13.07
CA VAL A 103 -13.17 -5.79 -12.80
C VAL A 103 -12.52 -5.80 -11.42
N PHE A 104 -11.21 -5.56 -11.34
CA PHE A 104 -10.56 -5.24 -10.09
C PHE A 104 -10.79 -3.76 -9.74
N VAL A 105 -11.47 -3.47 -8.62
CA VAL A 105 -11.74 -2.09 -8.20
C VAL A 105 -10.52 -1.52 -7.47
N GLY A 106 -9.55 -1.07 -8.26
CA GLY A 106 -8.28 -0.49 -7.82
C GLY A 106 -7.37 -0.10 -8.99
N PRO A 107 -6.11 0.25 -8.71
CA PRO A 107 -5.10 0.50 -9.73
C PRO A 107 -4.77 -0.78 -10.51
N ASP A 108 -4.13 -0.62 -11.67
CA ASP A 108 -3.64 -1.75 -12.47
C ASP A 108 -2.57 -2.55 -11.71
N ALA A 109 -2.48 -3.86 -11.99
CA ALA A 109 -1.52 -4.72 -11.31
C ALA A 109 -0.06 -4.26 -11.45
N GLU A 110 0.31 -3.71 -12.61
CA GLU A 110 1.65 -3.15 -12.86
C GLU A 110 1.94 -1.94 -11.95
N VAL A 111 0.91 -1.13 -11.66
CA VAL A 111 1.01 0.01 -10.75
C VAL A 111 1.15 -0.49 -9.31
N ILE A 112 0.37 -1.49 -8.91
CA ILE A 112 0.49 -2.14 -7.58
C ILE A 112 1.90 -2.69 -7.39
N GLU A 113 2.43 -3.41 -8.38
CA GLU A 113 3.77 -4.00 -8.34
C GLU A 113 4.87 -2.92 -8.28
N THR A 114 4.78 -1.91 -9.14
CA THR A 114 5.74 -0.80 -9.19
C THR A 114 5.77 -0.02 -7.87
N MET A 115 4.60 0.23 -7.28
CA MET A 115 4.47 1.03 -6.06
C MET A 115 4.64 0.21 -4.77
N GLY A 116 4.44 -1.11 -4.83
CA GLY A 116 4.64 -2.03 -3.70
C GLY A 116 6.11 -2.23 -3.33
N VAL A 117 7.01 -2.13 -4.31
CA VAL A 117 8.47 -2.19 -4.07
C VAL A 117 9.00 -0.79 -3.78
N LYS A 118 9.39 -0.53 -2.53
CA LYS A 118 9.82 0.81 -2.06
C LYS A 118 10.92 1.45 -2.91
N THR A 119 11.90 0.66 -3.34
CA THR A 119 13.03 1.15 -4.12
C THR A 119 12.62 1.53 -5.53
N THR A 120 11.83 0.70 -6.21
CA THR A 120 11.25 1.00 -7.53
C THR A 120 10.31 2.21 -7.47
N ALA A 121 9.44 2.28 -6.46
CA ALA A 121 8.55 3.41 -6.25
C ALA A 121 9.32 4.72 -6.10
N ARG A 122 10.39 4.71 -5.29
CA ARG A 122 11.28 5.85 -5.08
C ARG A 122 11.95 6.31 -6.36
N GLU A 123 12.53 5.38 -7.14
CA GLU A 123 13.18 5.69 -8.43
C GLU A 123 12.18 6.33 -9.40
N ARG A 124 10.94 5.81 -9.46
CA ARG A 124 9.86 6.39 -10.27
C ARG A 124 9.50 7.81 -9.82
N MET A 125 9.38 8.04 -8.50
CA MET A 125 9.10 9.37 -7.96
C MET A 125 10.23 10.36 -8.26
N GLN A 126 11.50 9.94 -8.11
CA GLN A 126 12.65 10.76 -8.46
C GLN A 126 12.69 11.11 -9.95
N ALA A 127 12.45 10.14 -10.83
CA ALA A 127 12.37 10.37 -12.27
C ALA A 127 11.22 11.33 -12.65
N ALA A 128 10.16 11.38 -11.84
CA ALA A 128 9.04 12.31 -11.97
C ALA A 128 9.28 13.68 -11.31
N ASN A 129 10.49 13.95 -10.78
CA ASN A 129 10.82 15.14 -10.01
C ASN A 129 9.95 15.34 -8.75
N VAL A 130 9.44 14.25 -8.18
CA VAL A 130 8.78 14.26 -6.87
C VAL A 130 9.87 14.13 -5.80
N ALA A 131 9.86 15.07 -4.84
CA ALA A 131 10.82 15.06 -3.75
C ALA A 131 10.68 13.79 -2.89
N VAL A 132 11.79 13.07 -2.72
CA VAL A 132 11.90 11.92 -1.83
C VAL A 132 12.95 12.19 -0.75
N VAL A 133 12.80 11.58 0.42
CA VAL A 133 13.82 11.66 1.50
C VAL A 133 15.17 11.21 0.94
N PRO A 134 16.31 11.87 1.14
CA PRO A 134 17.59 11.41 0.59
C PRO A 134 17.91 9.95 0.97
N GLY A 135 18.45 9.17 0.04
CA GLY A 135 18.60 7.73 0.23
C GLY A 135 19.11 7.05 -1.03
N ALA A 136 19.83 5.94 -0.84
CA ALA A 136 20.59 5.24 -1.86
C ALA A 136 20.59 3.72 -1.64
N ARG A 137 20.55 2.94 -2.73
CA ARG A 137 20.81 1.51 -2.68
C ARG A 137 22.29 1.28 -2.41
N LEU A 138 22.60 0.13 -1.81
CA LEU A 138 23.97 -0.35 -1.67
C LEU A 138 24.24 -1.36 -2.77
N ASP A 139 25.39 -1.23 -3.42
CA ASP A 139 25.82 -2.19 -4.44
C ASP A 139 25.99 -3.60 -3.84
N GLU A 140 25.69 -4.62 -4.66
CA GLU A 140 25.90 -6.00 -4.27
C GLU A 140 27.40 -6.24 -4.04
N GLY A 141 27.75 -6.80 -2.89
CA GLY A 141 29.16 -7.00 -2.51
C GLY A 141 29.93 -5.72 -2.15
N ALA A 142 29.26 -4.57 -1.96
CA ALA A 142 29.92 -3.33 -1.51
C ALA A 142 30.79 -3.55 -0.26
N ASP A 143 32.03 -3.09 -0.31
CA ASP A 143 32.95 -3.10 0.81
C ASP A 143 32.68 -1.95 1.79
N ASP A 144 33.33 -1.99 2.96
CA ASP A 144 33.12 -1.00 4.03
C ASP A 144 33.36 0.44 3.55
N ALA A 145 34.31 0.65 2.64
CA ALA A 145 34.60 1.97 2.08
C ALA A 145 33.47 2.49 1.19
N ALA A 146 32.92 1.63 0.31
CA ALA A 146 31.77 1.96 -0.52
C ALA A 146 30.49 2.22 0.31
N LEU A 147 30.30 1.47 1.40
CA LEU A 147 29.21 1.71 2.35
C LEU A 147 29.31 3.11 2.97
N LEU A 148 30.50 3.47 3.48
CA LEU A 148 30.75 4.77 4.10
C LEU A 148 30.57 5.93 3.12
N ALA A 149 31.12 5.81 1.90
CA ALA A 149 30.95 6.82 0.86
C ALA A 149 29.46 7.03 0.51
N THR A 150 28.69 5.95 0.37
CA THR A 150 27.25 6.05 0.14
C THR A 150 26.54 6.74 1.31
N ALA A 151 26.90 6.40 2.55
CA ALA A 151 26.32 7.03 3.73
C ALA A 151 26.66 8.52 3.86
N GLU A 152 27.82 8.98 3.40
CA GLU A 152 28.15 10.41 3.33
C GLU A 152 27.24 11.16 2.36
N THR A 153 26.89 10.55 1.22
CA THR A 153 25.95 11.17 0.27
C THR A 153 24.53 11.26 0.82
N VAL A 154 24.10 10.28 1.62
CA VAL A 154 22.77 10.26 2.26
C VAL A 154 22.72 11.17 3.51
N GLY A 155 23.81 11.21 4.27
CA GLY A 155 24.03 11.99 5.48
C GLY A 155 23.44 11.38 6.76
N TYR A 156 24.13 11.58 7.89
CA TYR A 156 23.70 11.14 9.25
C TYR A 156 22.87 12.16 10.05
N PRO A 157 21.91 11.73 10.90
CA PRO A 157 21.55 10.34 11.16
C PRO A 157 20.83 9.71 9.97
N LEU A 158 21.00 8.40 9.81
CA LEU A 158 20.39 7.62 8.73
C LEU A 158 19.75 6.34 9.25
N LEU A 159 18.93 5.73 8.40
CA LEU A 159 18.29 4.44 8.60
C LEU A 159 18.86 3.44 7.59
N VAL A 160 19.26 2.26 8.08
CA VAL A 160 19.44 1.06 7.25
C VAL A 160 18.09 0.35 7.19
N LYS A 161 17.57 0.11 5.99
CA LYS A 161 16.23 -0.48 5.77
C LYS A 161 16.30 -1.68 4.83
N ALA A 162 15.58 -2.75 5.16
CA ALA A 162 15.34 -3.86 4.23
C ALA A 162 14.45 -3.42 3.05
N SER A 163 14.79 -3.84 1.82
CA SER A 163 14.04 -3.50 0.62
C SER A 163 12.65 -4.15 0.61
N SER A 164 12.58 -5.39 1.08
CA SER A 164 11.36 -6.21 1.14
C SER A 164 10.60 -6.12 2.48
N GLY A 165 11.01 -5.22 3.39
CA GLY A 165 10.43 -5.10 4.74
C GLY A 165 9.22 -4.17 4.83
N GLY A 166 8.18 -4.58 5.57
CA GLY A 166 6.96 -3.82 5.85
C GLY A 166 6.67 -3.64 7.36
N GLY A 167 5.85 -2.64 7.72
CA GLY A 167 5.34 -2.47 9.09
C GLY A 167 6.37 -2.06 10.16
N GLY A 168 7.46 -1.42 9.76
CA GLY A 168 8.49 -0.90 10.67
C GLY A 168 9.49 -1.93 11.21
N LYS A 169 9.45 -3.17 10.71
CA LYS A 169 10.45 -4.22 11.00
C LYS A 169 11.64 -4.10 10.03
N GLY A 170 12.85 -4.45 10.48
CA GLY A 170 14.06 -4.39 9.64
C GLY A 170 14.59 -2.98 9.36
N MET A 171 14.42 -2.05 10.30
CA MET A 171 14.98 -0.70 10.25
C MET A 171 15.96 -0.48 11.40
N ARG A 172 17.15 0.07 11.12
CA ARG A 172 18.16 0.38 12.14
C ARG A 172 18.63 1.82 11.99
N ALA A 173 18.54 2.58 13.07
CA ALA A 173 19.09 3.93 13.13
C ALA A 173 20.61 3.88 13.30
N VAL A 174 21.30 4.75 12.57
CA VAL A 174 22.75 4.93 12.60
C VAL A 174 23.01 6.43 12.74
N GLU A 175 23.56 6.81 13.89
CA GLU A 175 23.83 8.21 14.24
C GLU A 175 25.16 8.71 13.64
N ALA A 176 26.12 7.82 13.43
CA ALA A 176 27.47 8.15 12.96
C ALA A 176 28.13 6.99 12.18
N ALA A 177 29.22 7.31 11.49
CA ALA A 177 29.90 6.42 10.55
C ALA A 177 30.47 5.13 11.17
N ASP A 178 30.92 5.19 12.41
CA ASP A 178 31.50 4.06 13.14
C ASP A 178 30.52 2.89 13.35
N ALA A 179 29.22 3.19 13.44
CA ALA A 179 28.17 2.19 13.63
C ALA A 179 27.62 1.60 12.30
N LEU A 180 27.95 2.19 11.15
CA LEU A 180 27.31 1.87 9.87
C LEU A 180 27.51 0.42 9.44
N VAL A 181 28.76 -0.04 9.35
CA VAL A 181 29.09 -1.36 8.81
C VAL A 181 28.41 -2.46 9.61
N ALA A 182 28.49 -2.38 10.94
CA ALA A 182 27.84 -3.33 11.84
C ALA A 182 26.31 -3.33 11.67
N ALA A 183 25.70 -2.15 11.51
CA ALA A 183 24.26 -2.01 11.29
C ALA A 183 23.81 -2.61 9.96
N VAL A 184 24.55 -2.38 8.87
CA VAL A 184 24.28 -2.96 7.54
C VAL A 184 24.34 -4.47 7.59
N GLN A 185 25.41 -5.03 8.15
CA GLN A 185 25.59 -6.48 8.27
C GLN A 185 24.48 -7.14 9.11
N ALA A 186 24.06 -6.49 10.20
CA ALA A 186 22.95 -6.97 11.02
C ALA A 186 21.61 -6.92 10.26
N ALA A 187 21.36 -5.83 9.52
CA ALA A 187 20.14 -5.68 8.73
C ALA A 187 20.05 -6.71 7.60
N ARG A 188 21.14 -6.99 6.88
CA ARG A 188 21.20 -8.03 5.83
C ARG A 188 20.81 -9.40 6.37
N ARG A 189 21.39 -9.82 7.51
CA ARG A 189 21.07 -11.11 8.15
C ARG A 189 19.61 -11.23 8.59
N GLU A 190 19.07 -10.15 9.16
CA GLU A 190 17.67 -10.09 9.58
C GLU A 190 16.73 -10.17 8.37
N ALA A 191 17.03 -9.44 7.31
CA ALA A 191 16.26 -9.42 6.08
C ALA A 191 16.27 -10.79 5.37
N ALA A 192 17.45 -11.43 5.26
CA ALA A 192 17.58 -12.79 4.71
C ALA A 192 16.72 -13.80 5.49
N THR A 193 16.73 -13.72 6.82
CA THR A 193 16.00 -14.66 7.69
C THR A 193 14.48 -14.42 7.63
N ALA A 194 14.06 -13.16 7.60
CA ALA A 194 12.65 -12.80 7.67
C ALA A 194 11.94 -12.82 6.32
N PHE A 195 12.66 -12.51 5.23
CA PHE A 195 12.08 -12.26 3.91
C PHE A 195 12.74 -13.05 2.78
N GLY A 196 13.82 -13.80 3.04
CA GLY A 196 14.56 -14.52 1.99
C GLY A 196 15.32 -13.62 1.02
N ASP A 197 15.42 -12.33 1.32
CA ASP A 197 16.07 -11.28 0.53
C ASP A 197 16.90 -10.41 1.48
N ASP A 198 18.21 -10.36 1.25
CA ASP A 198 19.15 -9.61 2.09
C ASP A 198 19.40 -8.18 1.59
N THR A 199 18.68 -7.73 0.56
CA THR A 199 18.85 -6.40 -0.03
C THR A 199 18.44 -5.31 0.97
N VAL A 200 19.37 -4.39 1.26
CA VAL A 200 19.15 -3.23 2.13
C VAL A 200 19.53 -1.92 1.44
N TYR A 201 18.95 -0.81 1.88
CA TYR A 201 19.26 0.54 1.41
C TYR A 201 19.45 1.51 2.58
N LEU A 202 20.11 2.63 2.32
CA LEU A 202 20.29 3.73 3.27
C LEU A 202 19.29 4.84 2.98
N GLU A 203 18.70 5.42 4.02
CA GLU A 203 17.82 6.59 3.89
C GLU A 203 18.07 7.56 5.03
N ARG A 204 18.04 8.87 4.75
CA ARG A 204 18.17 9.92 5.75
C ARG A 204 17.10 9.74 6.83
N MET A 205 17.52 9.77 8.09
CA MET A 205 16.60 9.71 9.22
C MET A 205 16.02 11.10 9.46
N LEU A 206 14.70 11.23 9.37
CA LEU A 206 13.99 12.43 9.76
C LEU A 206 13.70 12.37 11.27
N VAL A 207 14.09 13.40 12.01
CA VAL A 207 13.86 13.52 13.45
C VAL A 207 12.64 14.40 13.67
N GLY A 208 11.65 13.89 14.41
CA GLY A 208 10.38 14.57 14.66
C GLY A 208 9.55 14.91 13.40
N PRO A 209 9.45 14.04 12.37
CA PRO A 209 8.66 14.35 11.19
C PRO A 209 7.16 14.31 11.51
N ARG A 210 6.39 15.14 10.79
CA ARG A 210 4.95 14.92 10.62
C ARG A 210 4.72 13.90 9.50
N HIS A 211 3.68 13.09 9.62
CA HIS A 211 3.21 12.19 8.57
C HIS A 211 2.01 12.83 7.89
N VAL A 212 2.21 13.42 6.72
CA VAL A 212 1.13 14.05 5.93
C VAL A 212 0.98 13.27 4.63
N GLU A 213 -0.26 12.91 4.30
CA GLU A 213 -0.61 12.18 3.08
C GLU A 213 -1.70 12.90 2.29
N VAL A 214 -1.70 12.72 0.97
CA VAL A 214 -2.65 13.39 0.06
C VAL A 214 -3.52 12.33 -0.59
N GLN A 215 -4.84 12.47 -0.50
CA GLN A 215 -5.77 11.58 -1.18
C GLN A 215 -5.82 11.90 -2.66
N ILE A 216 -5.64 10.89 -3.52
CA ILE A 216 -5.84 11.02 -4.97
C ILE A 216 -7.06 10.23 -5.45
N LEU A 217 -7.67 10.71 -6.53
CA LEU A 217 -8.61 9.97 -7.36
C LEU A 217 -8.21 10.12 -8.83
N ALA A 218 -8.15 9.01 -9.55
CA ALA A 218 -7.80 9.00 -10.97
C ALA A 218 -8.75 8.10 -11.78
N ASP A 219 -9.13 8.56 -12.97
CA ASP A 219 -9.96 7.79 -13.90
C ASP A 219 -9.13 7.15 -15.03
N SER A 220 -9.79 6.34 -15.86
CA SER A 220 -9.17 5.71 -17.04
C SER A 220 -8.98 6.67 -18.23
N HIS A 221 -9.29 7.95 -18.08
CA HIS A 221 -9.19 8.98 -19.12
C HIS A 221 -8.03 9.96 -18.88
N GLY A 222 -7.19 9.69 -17.87
CA GLY A 222 -6.02 10.52 -17.53
C GLY A 222 -6.35 11.72 -16.64
N ASN A 223 -7.58 11.80 -16.12
CA ASN A 223 -7.93 12.80 -15.11
C ASN A 223 -7.43 12.34 -13.75
N VAL A 224 -6.79 13.25 -13.02
CA VAL A 224 -6.30 13.02 -11.66
C VAL A 224 -6.63 14.25 -10.84
N VAL A 225 -7.27 14.03 -9.69
CA VAL A 225 -7.60 15.06 -8.70
C VAL A 225 -7.09 14.64 -7.32
N HIS A 226 -6.89 15.62 -6.44
CA HIS A 226 -6.66 15.37 -5.02
C HIS A 226 -7.91 15.76 -4.21
N LEU A 227 -8.15 15.08 -3.09
CA LEU A 227 -9.23 15.41 -2.14
C LEU A 227 -8.68 16.04 -0.85
N GLY A 228 -7.55 16.74 -0.97
CA GLY A 228 -6.84 17.35 0.14
C GLY A 228 -5.89 16.39 0.85
N GLU A 229 -5.30 16.87 1.94
CA GLU A 229 -4.35 16.17 2.77
C GLU A 229 -4.93 15.74 4.12
N ARG A 230 -4.28 14.75 4.73
CA ARG A 230 -4.52 14.30 6.11
C ARG A 230 -3.22 14.35 6.90
N ASP A 231 -3.31 14.77 8.15
CA ASP A 231 -2.25 14.56 9.13
C ASP A 231 -2.49 13.23 9.85
N CYS A 232 -1.50 12.34 9.81
CA CYS A 232 -1.49 11.04 10.45
C CYS A 232 -0.28 10.89 11.40
N SER A 233 0.22 12.01 11.95
CA SER A 233 1.42 12.06 12.79
C SER A 233 1.22 11.42 14.16
N ILE A 234 -0.02 11.35 14.65
CA ILE A 234 -0.34 10.71 15.93
C ILE A 234 -0.30 9.20 15.76
N GLN A 235 0.86 8.63 16.11
CA GLN A 235 1.17 7.22 15.92
C GLN A 235 1.65 6.56 17.23
N ARG A 236 1.37 5.27 17.37
CA ARG A 236 1.96 4.42 18.41
C ARG A 236 2.68 3.26 17.74
N ARG A 237 4.00 3.14 17.96
CA ARG A 237 4.86 2.10 17.32
C ARG A 237 4.70 2.07 15.78
N HIS A 238 4.74 3.26 15.15
CA HIS A 238 4.60 3.44 13.70
C HIS A 238 3.25 3.00 13.09
N GLN A 239 2.22 2.86 13.92
CA GLN A 239 0.84 2.65 13.47
C GLN A 239 0.02 3.89 13.77
N LYS A 240 -0.79 4.33 12.81
CA LYS A 240 -1.69 5.47 12.95
C LYS A 240 -2.75 5.20 14.03
N VAL A 241 -3.04 6.22 14.84
CA VAL A 241 -4.02 6.14 15.94
C VAL A 241 -5.10 7.20 15.79
N VAL A 242 -4.71 8.39 15.35
CA VAL A 242 -5.64 9.49 15.04
C VAL A 242 -5.20 10.13 13.73
N GLU A 243 -6.15 10.34 12.84
CA GLU A 243 -5.98 11.08 11.60
C GLU A 243 -6.94 12.28 11.57
N GLU A 244 -6.46 13.42 11.06
CA GLU A 244 -7.26 14.65 10.93
C GLU A 244 -7.10 15.27 9.54
N ALA A 245 -8.14 15.96 9.07
CA ALA A 245 -8.19 16.57 7.74
C ALA A 245 -8.91 17.93 7.79
N PRO A 246 -8.36 19.01 7.21
CA PRO A 246 -7.02 19.11 6.62
C PRO A 246 -5.91 19.03 7.68
N ALA A 247 -4.63 18.96 7.25
CA ALA A 247 -3.50 18.92 8.18
C ALA A 247 -3.36 20.28 8.90
N PRO A 248 -3.44 20.34 10.24
CA PRO A 248 -3.44 21.61 10.95
C PRO A 248 -2.08 22.31 10.87
N GLY A 249 -2.10 23.64 10.85
CA GLY A 249 -0.89 24.46 10.85
C GLY A 249 0.01 24.30 9.62
N LEU A 250 -0.44 23.62 8.56
CA LEU A 250 0.23 23.63 7.27
C LEU A 250 -0.16 24.91 6.52
N ASP A 251 0.82 25.71 6.13
CA ASP A 251 0.58 26.91 5.34
C ASP A 251 0.12 26.55 3.91
N ASP A 252 -0.56 27.50 3.27
CA ASP A 252 -1.19 27.27 1.96
C ASP A 252 -0.19 27.02 0.83
N GLU A 253 1.01 27.59 0.91
CA GLU A 253 2.05 27.38 -0.10
C GLU A 253 2.58 25.95 -0.04
N LEU A 254 2.90 25.45 1.16
CA LEU A 254 3.32 24.09 1.39
C LEU A 254 2.20 23.10 1.06
N ARG A 255 0.94 23.41 1.41
CA ARG A 255 -0.24 22.63 1.05
C ARG A 255 -0.36 22.47 -0.47
N ALA A 256 -0.30 23.58 -1.21
CA ALA A 256 -0.38 23.55 -2.66
C ALA A 256 0.76 22.72 -3.28
N ARG A 257 1.98 22.83 -2.74
CA ARG A 257 3.12 22.03 -3.17
C ARG A 257 2.95 20.53 -2.94
N ILE A 258 2.46 20.10 -1.78
CA ILE A 258 2.25 18.66 -1.51
C ILE A 258 1.13 18.09 -2.38
N HIS A 259 0.07 18.87 -2.64
CA HIS A 259 -1.01 18.46 -3.54
C HIS A 259 -0.50 18.33 -4.97
N ALA A 260 0.26 19.31 -5.47
CA ALA A 260 0.87 19.25 -6.80
C ALA A 260 1.81 18.05 -6.94
N ALA A 261 2.63 17.78 -5.92
CA ALA A 261 3.52 16.62 -5.91
C ALA A 261 2.76 15.28 -5.98
N ALA A 262 1.65 15.16 -5.25
CA ALA A 262 0.80 13.96 -5.29
C ALA A 262 0.15 13.75 -6.68
N LEU A 263 -0.29 14.83 -7.34
CA LEU A 263 -0.82 14.75 -8.70
C LEU A 263 0.26 14.32 -9.71
N VAL A 264 1.47 14.86 -9.59
CA VAL A 264 2.61 14.46 -10.44
C VAL A 264 2.96 12.99 -10.22
N ALA A 265 3.04 12.55 -8.95
CA ALA A 265 3.29 11.16 -8.58
C ALA A 265 2.27 10.21 -9.22
N ALA A 266 0.98 10.51 -9.06
CA ALA A 266 -0.11 9.71 -9.62
C ALA A 266 -0.04 9.62 -11.16
N ARG A 267 0.22 10.75 -11.84
CA ARG A 267 0.36 10.78 -13.30
C ARG A 267 1.58 10.00 -13.79
N ALA A 268 2.69 10.07 -13.07
CA ALA A 268 3.95 9.42 -13.44
C ALA A 268 3.84 7.89 -13.49
N VAL A 269 2.93 7.31 -12.71
CA VAL A 269 2.70 5.86 -12.66
C VAL A 269 1.43 5.45 -13.40
N GLY A 270 0.72 6.38 -14.05
CA GLY A 270 -0.55 6.07 -14.72
C GLY A 270 -1.62 5.58 -13.75
N TYR A 271 -1.70 6.17 -12.55
CA TYR A 271 -2.59 5.69 -11.48
C TYR A 271 -4.06 5.68 -11.90
N ARG A 272 -4.83 4.72 -11.38
CA ARG A 272 -6.29 4.59 -11.54
C ARG A 272 -6.94 4.23 -10.21
N GLY A 273 -8.12 4.75 -9.95
CA GLY A 273 -8.88 4.47 -8.73
C GLY A 273 -8.55 5.47 -7.63
N ALA A 274 -8.64 5.02 -6.37
CA ALA A 274 -8.29 5.81 -5.19
C ALA A 274 -6.96 5.35 -4.61
N GLY A 275 -6.13 6.31 -4.20
CA GLY A 275 -4.79 6.10 -3.64
C GLY A 275 -4.38 7.18 -2.66
#